data_AF-A0A7K2J887-F1
#
_entry.id   AF-A0A7K2J887-F1
#
_cell.length_a   1.000
_cell.length_b   1.000
_cell.length_c   1.000
_cell.angle_alpha   90.00
_cell.angle_beta   90.00
_cell.angle_gamma   90.00
#
_symmetry.space_group_name_H-M   'P 1'
#
loop_
_entity.id
_entity.type
_entity.pdbx_description
1 polymer ?
#
loop_
_entity_poly.entity_id
_entity_poly.type
_entity_poly.pdbx_seq_one_letter_code
_entity_poly.pdbx_strand_id
1 'polypeptide(L)'
;MGFTIGGIREKRSGVRRRGRGAEATAVAEYTGLWGWTVVPGTRARDGACSCGQRACPAPGAHPLGFAREVPAGTGVDAAADAWG
;
A
#
# COMPACT_ATOMS: atom_id res chain seq x y z
N MET A 1 -37.57 6.00 -29.55
CA MET A 1 -36.39 6.82 -29.18
C MET A 1 -35.38 5.94 -28.46
N GLY A 2 -34.20 5.70 -29.04
CA GLY A 2 -33.18 4.79 -28.49
C GLY A 2 -32.03 5.57 -27.86
N PHE A 3 -31.70 5.26 -26.60
CA PHE A 3 -30.56 5.84 -25.90
C PHE A 3 -29.43 4.81 -25.86
N THR A 4 -28.35 5.14 -26.54
CA THR A 4 -27.12 4.36 -26.65
C THR A 4 -26.40 4.34 -25.29
N ILE A 5 -26.38 3.20 -24.59
CA ILE A 5 -25.49 2.99 -23.44
C ILE A 5 -24.10 2.66 -24.00
N GLY A 6 -23.38 3.72 -24.36
CA GLY A 6 -21.97 3.68 -24.77
C GLY A 6 -21.09 3.27 -23.60
N GLY A 7 -20.20 2.31 -23.85
CA GLY A 7 -19.40 1.60 -22.87
C GLY A 7 -18.72 2.47 -21.80
N ILE A 8 -18.95 2.07 -20.55
CA ILE A 8 -18.11 2.44 -19.40
C ILE A 8 -16.75 1.74 -19.51
N ARG A 9 -15.92 2.19 -20.44
CA ARG A 9 -14.50 1.81 -20.47
C ARG A 9 -13.80 2.51 -19.31
N GLU A 10 -13.38 1.71 -18.34
CA GLU A 10 -12.15 1.90 -17.54
C GLU A 10 -11.88 3.34 -17.06
N LYS A 11 -12.47 3.71 -15.93
CA LYS A 11 -11.80 4.61 -14.97
C LYS A 11 -11.60 3.89 -13.64
N ARG A 12 -10.69 2.91 -13.61
CA ARG A 12 -9.94 2.54 -12.39
C ARG A 12 -9.01 3.69 -11.96
N SER A 13 -9.59 4.86 -11.76
CA SER A 13 -8.92 6.04 -11.20
C SER A 13 -9.38 6.30 -9.75
N GLY A 14 -10.04 5.31 -9.12
CA GLY A 14 -10.43 5.33 -7.70
C GLY A 14 -9.55 4.49 -6.77
N VAL A 15 -8.75 3.56 -7.31
CA VAL A 15 -7.88 2.67 -6.53
C VAL A 15 -6.71 3.43 -5.89
N ARG A 16 -6.26 4.52 -6.52
CA ARG A 16 -5.05 5.27 -6.14
C ARG A 16 -5.24 6.00 -4.80
N ARG A 17 -6.41 6.64 -4.61
CA ARG A 17 -6.76 7.33 -3.34
C ARG A 17 -7.23 6.37 -2.25
N ARG A 18 -7.85 5.25 -2.61
CA ARG A 18 -8.26 4.22 -1.63
C ARG A 18 -7.11 3.34 -1.16
N GLY A 19 -6.06 3.13 -1.97
CA GLY A 19 -4.94 2.25 -1.62
C GLY A 19 -4.16 2.71 -0.40
N ARG A 20 -3.60 3.93 -0.43
CA ARG A 20 -2.80 4.46 0.70
C ARG A 20 -3.61 4.66 1.97
N GLY A 21 -4.85 5.17 1.84
CA GLY A 21 -5.76 5.32 2.97
C GLY A 21 -6.14 3.99 3.61
N ALA A 22 -6.51 2.98 2.81
CA ALA A 22 -6.84 1.65 3.32
C ALA A 22 -5.62 0.92 3.90
N GLU A 23 -4.44 1.07 3.30
CA GLU A 23 -3.18 0.54 3.83
C GLU A 23 -2.83 1.16 5.19
N ALA A 24 -2.98 2.49 5.35
CA ALA A 24 -2.75 3.18 6.62
C ALA A 24 -3.75 2.75 7.71
N THR A 25 -5.03 2.56 7.36
CA THR A 25 -6.02 2.02 8.30
C THR A 25 -5.64 0.60 8.75
N ALA A 26 -5.30 -0.29 7.81
CA ALA A 26 -4.90 -1.65 8.16
C ALA A 26 -3.68 -1.67 9.10
N VAL A 27 -2.70 -0.79 8.86
CA VAL A 27 -1.52 -0.68 9.73
C VAL A 27 -1.89 -0.22 11.12
N ALA A 28 -2.73 0.81 11.24
CA ALA A 28 -3.22 1.27 12.52
C ALA A 28 -3.98 0.18 13.29
N GLU A 29 -4.77 -0.64 12.59
CA GLU A 29 -5.44 -1.79 13.19
C GLU A 29 -4.40 -2.84 13.64
N TYR A 30 -3.45 -3.24 12.78
CA TYR A 30 -2.34 -4.18 13.09
C TYR A 30 -1.53 -3.76 14.31
N THR A 31 -1.13 -2.49 14.37
CA THR A 31 -0.33 -1.97 15.46
C THR A 31 -1.14 -1.76 16.73
N GLY A 32 -2.32 -1.15 16.61
CA GLY A 32 -3.14 -0.74 17.76
C GLY A 32 -3.99 -1.85 18.37
N LEU A 33 -4.72 -2.60 17.53
CA LEU A 33 -5.67 -3.62 18.00
C LEU A 33 -5.00 -4.97 18.28
N TRP A 34 -4.13 -5.41 17.37
CA TRP A 34 -3.50 -6.72 17.48
C TRP A 34 -2.11 -6.67 18.13
N GLY A 35 -1.55 -5.47 18.33
CA GLY A 35 -0.25 -5.30 18.97
C GLY A 35 0.90 -5.88 18.15
N TRP A 36 0.79 -5.84 16.83
CA TRP A 36 1.83 -6.32 15.92
C TRP A 36 2.68 -5.17 15.39
N THR A 37 3.96 -5.45 15.24
CA THR A 37 4.86 -4.56 14.52
C THR A 37 4.70 -4.78 13.01
N VAL A 38 4.64 -3.70 12.23
CA VAL A 38 4.37 -3.75 10.79
C VAL A 38 5.53 -3.12 10.02
N VAL A 39 5.99 -3.81 8.97
CA VAL A 39 7.06 -3.36 8.08
C VAL A 39 6.53 -3.19 6.66
N PRO A 40 6.78 -2.04 5.99
CA PRO A 40 6.41 -1.86 4.59
C PRO A 40 7.12 -2.85 3.67
N GLY A 41 6.35 -3.57 2.84
CA GLY A 41 6.87 -4.43 1.80
C GLY A 41 7.22 -3.68 0.52
N THR A 42 8.17 -4.22 -0.24
CA THR A 42 8.41 -3.78 -1.62
C THR A 42 7.23 -4.11 -2.52
N ARG A 43 7.11 -3.40 -3.63
CA ARG A 43 6.10 -3.63 -4.65
C ARG A 43 6.78 -3.94 -5.98
N ALA A 44 6.26 -4.91 -6.71
CA ALA A 44 6.64 -5.18 -8.08
C ALA A 44 5.63 -4.54 -9.03
N ARG A 45 6.11 -3.76 -10.00
CA ARG A 45 5.27 -3.15 -11.02
C ARG A 45 6.05 -3.03 -12.33
N ASP A 46 5.44 -3.43 -13.43
CA ASP A 46 6.03 -3.30 -14.78
C ASP A 46 7.45 -3.94 -14.87
N GLY A 47 7.65 -5.06 -14.18
CA GLY A 47 8.94 -5.77 -14.12
C GLY A 47 10.00 -5.14 -13.20
N ALA A 48 9.71 -3.99 -12.57
CA ALA A 48 10.60 -3.31 -11.65
C ALA A 48 10.18 -3.52 -10.19
N CYS A 49 11.16 -3.68 -9.31
CA CYS A 49 10.94 -3.68 -7.87
C CYS A 49 11.12 -2.27 -7.30
N SER A 50 10.26 -1.88 -6.38
CA SER A 50 10.36 -0.59 -5.67
C SER A 50 11.59 -0.47 -4.75
N CYS A 51 12.40 -1.53 -4.61
CA CYS A 51 13.65 -1.48 -3.86
C CYS A 51 14.80 -0.76 -4.57
N GLY A 52 14.65 -0.43 -5.87
CA GLY A 52 15.66 0.28 -6.66
C GLY A 52 16.74 -0.60 -7.28
N GLN A 53 16.78 -1.91 -6.99
CA GLN A 53 17.66 -2.85 -7.67
C GLN A 53 17.16 -3.16 -9.09
N ARG A 54 18.02 -2.94 -10.10
CA ARG A 54 17.70 -3.18 -11.51
C ARG A 54 17.39 -4.65 -11.83
N ALA A 55 18.04 -5.57 -11.12
CA ALA A 55 17.85 -7.02 -11.28
C ALA A 55 17.49 -7.65 -9.92
N CYS A 56 16.44 -7.14 -9.28
CA CYS A 56 15.95 -7.69 -8.02
C CYS A 56 15.55 -9.17 -8.19
N PRO A 57 16.12 -10.12 -7.42
CA PRO A 57 15.84 -11.55 -7.57
C PRO A 57 14.44 -11.94 -7.03
N ALA A 58 13.82 -11.09 -6.21
CA ALA A 58 12.53 -11.36 -5.59
C ALA A 58 11.63 -10.11 -5.61
N PRO A 59 11.19 -9.61 -6.78
CA PRO A 59 10.43 -8.37 -6.88
C PRO A 59 9.16 -8.40 -6.01
N GLY A 60 9.03 -7.44 -5.09
CA GLY A 60 7.84 -7.33 -4.22
C GLY A 60 7.76 -8.32 -3.06
N ALA A 61 8.68 -9.29 -2.97
CA ALA A 61 8.66 -10.36 -1.97
C ALA A 61 9.64 -10.11 -0.82
N HIS A 62 9.96 -8.85 -0.53
CA HIS A 62 10.87 -8.49 0.55
C HIS A 62 10.53 -7.13 1.18
N PRO A 63 10.97 -6.86 2.43
CA PRO A 63 10.79 -5.57 3.07
C PRO A 63 11.42 -4.42 2.27
N LEU A 64 10.78 -3.25 2.33
CA LEU A 64 11.29 -2.02 1.75
C LEU A 64 12.36 -1.45 2.69
N GLY A 65 13.64 -1.71 2.38
CA GLY A 65 14.75 -1.48 3.31
C GLY A 65 14.99 -0.02 3.76
N PHE A 66 14.41 0.96 3.07
CA PHE A 66 14.47 2.38 3.47
C PHE A 66 13.21 2.86 4.19
N ALA A 67 12.20 2.00 4.33
CA ALA A 67 10.96 2.35 5.01
C ALA A 67 11.10 2.10 6.51
N ARG A 68 10.48 2.97 7.31
CA ARG A 68 10.44 2.82 8.76
C ARG A 68 9.45 1.74 9.15
N GLU A 69 9.85 0.93 10.12
CA GLU A 69 8.95 0.02 10.83
C GLU A 69 7.97 0.80 11.70
N VAL A 70 6.74 0.30 11.83
CA VAL A 70 5.72 0.84 12.71
C VAL A 70 5.55 -0.10 13.91
N PRO A 71 5.95 0.31 15.13
CA PRO A 71 5.90 -0.55 16.30
C PRO A 71 4.47 -0.94 16.72
N ALA A 72 4.35 -2.08 17.39
CA ALA A 72 3.16 -2.45 18.15
C ALA A 72 2.72 -1.34 19.11
N GLY A 73 1.42 -1.15 19.28
CA GLY A 73 0.83 -0.11 20.12
C GLY A 73 0.82 1.29 19.49
N THR A 74 1.31 1.45 18.25
CA THR A 74 1.22 2.74 17.55
C THR A 74 -0.26 3.09 17.29
N GLY A 75 -0.68 4.27 17.76
CA GLY A 75 -2.03 4.79 17.57
C GLY A 75 -2.32 5.25 16.13
N VAL A 76 -3.60 5.43 15.80
CA VAL A 76 -4.09 5.66 14.42
C VAL A 76 -3.38 6.81 13.70
N ASP A 77 -3.29 7.99 14.31
CA ASP A 77 -2.66 9.15 13.68
C ASP A 77 -1.16 8.94 13.42
N ALA A 78 -0.45 8.36 14.39
CA ALA A 78 0.98 8.07 14.27
C ALA A 78 1.27 6.95 13.25
N ALA A 79 0.40 5.95 13.17
CA ALA A 79 0.50 4.89 12.17
C ALA A 79 0.22 5.45 10.76
N ALA A 80 -0.78 6.32 10.62
CA ALA A 80 -1.10 6.95 9.34
C ALA A 80 0.02 7.90 8.86
N ASP A 81 0.65 8.65 9.76
CA ASP A 81 1.83 9.47 9.45
C ASP A 81 3.03 8.61 9.04
N ALA A 82 3.30 7.51 9.77
CA ALA A 82 4.41 6.62 9.46
C ALA A 82 4.22 5.86 8.12
N TRP A 83 2.97 5.57 7.74
CA TRP A 83 2.63 4.90 6.48
C TRP A 83 2.40 5.86 5.30
N GLY A 84 2.44 7.17 5.60
CA GLY A 84 2.22 8.30 4.69
C GLY A 84 3.30 8.47 3.65
#